data_AF-A0A2S2P4P4-F1
#
_entry.id   AF-A0A2S2P4P4-F1
#
_cell.length_a   1.000
_cell.length_b   1.000
_cell.length_c   1.000
_cell.angle_alpha   90.00
_cell.angle_beta   90.00
_cell.angle_gamma   90.00
#
_symmetry.space_group_name_H-M   'P 1'
#
loop_
_entity.id
_entity.type
_entity.pdbx_description
1 polymer ?
#
loop_
_entity_poly.entity_id
_entity_poly.type
_entity_poly.pdbx_seq_one_letter_code
_entity_poly.pdbx_strand_id
1 'polypeptide(L)'
;MELYPALNRPLGHFLIELDFKHLYPEKDFKLLNKMDVFVVKLIEHIKSANYQFGIQGPSILKELQTPSKPGNEYTAVFKLLPLLFQPLTIKLNGKRKIDGIASVWRPSKAEQAAAFITFISDVGKLKIAHKVKVDKAFEYGLKLQPYVIVINSTEFFVVIDNTYYKLETLIKAVDVCFKSFFSLNIHYPIECEQVWLFIQHYFFEIKLKSDQSILSVKT
;
A
#
# COMPACT_ATOMS: atom_id res chain seq x y z
N MET A 1 -12.64 -9.04 -13.10
CA MET A 1 -13.50 -9.87 -12.22
C MET A 1 -14.68 -10.60 -12.90
N GLU A 2 -14.96 -10.47 -14.19
CA GLU A 2 -16.16 -11.08 -14.81
C GLU A 2 -16.25 -12.60 -14.70
N LEU A 3 -15.10 -13.28 -14.75
CA LEU A 3 -14.98 -14.74 -14.57
C LEU A 3 -15.26 -15.21 -13.13
N TYR A 4 -15.18 -14.31 -12.15
CA TYR A 4 -15.33 -14.62 -10.72
C TYR A 4 -16.33 -13.66 -10.06
N PRO A 5 -17.64 -13.77 -10.38
CA PRO A 5 -18.65 -12.80 -9.95
C PRO A 5 -18.82 -12.71 -8.43
N ALA A 6 -18.42 -13.75 -7.68
CA ALA A 6 -18.44 -13.74 -6.22
C ALA A 6 -17.49 -12.67 -5.63
N LEU A 7 -16.39 -12.33 -6.33
CA LEU A 7 -15.49 -11.26 -5.91
C LEU A 7 -16.15 -9.88 -6.01
N ASN A 8 -17.15 -9.68 -6.88
CA ASN A 8 -17.85 -8.39 -6.98
C ASN A 8 -18.83 -8.13 -5.81
N ARG A 9 -19.00 -9.09 -4.89
CA ARG A 9 -19.87 -8.94 -3.72
C ARG A 9 -19.13 -8.20 -2.59
N PRO A 10 -19.84 -7.47 -1.71
CA PRO A 10 -19.20 -6.76 -0.59
C PRO A 10 -18.31 -7.64 0.31
N LEU A 11 -18.66 -8.92 0.43
CA LEU A 11 -17.93 -9.92 1.21
C LEU A 11 -16.93 -10.75 0.38
N GLY A 12 -16.69 -10.37 -0.88
CA GLY A 12 -15.74 -11.05 -1.76
C GLY A 12 -14.31 -11.06 -1.23
N HIS A 13 -13.96 -10.11 -0.35
CA HIS A 13 -12.66 -10.09 0.32
C HIS A 13 -12.41 -11.33 1.19
N PHE A 14 -13.43 -12.01 1.71
CA PHE A 14 -13.21 -13.28 2.44
C PHE A 14 -12.67 -14.38 1.54
N LEU A 15 -13.01 -14.39 0.25
CA LEU A 15 -12.45 -15.35 -0.70
C LEU A 15 -10.95 -15.11 -0.90
N ILE A 16 -10.55 -13.84 -1.00
CA ILE A 16 -9.14 -13.43 -1.06
C ILE A 16 -8.39 -13.93 0.19
N GLU A 17 -8.99 -13.79 1.37
CA GLU A 17 -8.33 -14.26 2.60
C GLU A 17 -8.24 -15.79 2.67
N LEU A 18 -9.27 -16.51 2.22
CA LEU A 18 -9.24 -17.97 2.16
C LEU A 18 -8.17 -18.48 1.19
N ASP A 19 -8.08 -17.88 0.01
CA ASP A 19 -7.07 -18.21 -0.99
C ASP A 19 -5.65 -17.93 -0.46
N PHE A 20 -5.44 -16.77 0.17
CA PHE A 20 -4.17 -16.45 0.80
C PHE A 20 -3.79 -17.45 1.89
N LYS A 21 -4.74 -17.81 2.76
CA LYS A 21 -4.54 -18.80 3.82
C LYS A 21 -4.11 -20.15 3.27
N HIS A 22 -4.71 -20.55 2.15
CA HIS A 22 -4.35 -21.78 1.45
C HIS A 22 -2.92 -21.73 0.89
N LEU A 23 -2.54 -20.61 0.26
CA LEU A 23 -1.19 -20.40 -0.28
C LEU A 23 -0.11 -20.28 0.81
N TYR A 24 -0.46 -19.67 1.94
CA TYR A 24 0.45 -19.30 3.01
C TYR A 24 -0.13 -19.62 4.39
N PRO A 25 -0.20 -20.90 4.78
CA PRO A 25 -0.72 -21.30 6.08
C PRO A 25 -0.01 -20.58 7.23
N GLU A 26 -0.77 -20.24 8.28
CA GLU A 26 -0.28 -19.60 9.52
C GLU A 26 0.25 -18.16 9.34
N LYS A 27 0.09 -17.57 8.15
CA LYS A 27 0.49 -16.19 7.87
C LYS A 27 -0.67 -15.18 7.93
N ASP A 28 -1.88 -15.65 8.23
CA ASP A 28 -3.13 -14.88 8.19
C ASP A 28 -3.14 -13.63 9.07
N PHE A 29 -2.52 -13.71 10.25
CA PHE A 29 -2.54 -12.66 11.28
C PHE A 29 -1.18 -11.99 11.48
N LYS A 30 -0.20 -12.26 10.59
CA LYS A 30 1.19 -11.80 10.76
C LYS A 30 1.33 -10.27 10.81
N LEU A 31 0.56 -9.54 10.00
CA LEU A 31 0.57 -8.08 10.02
C LEU A 31 0.11 -7.54 11.37
N LEU A 32 -1.05 -8.00 11.85
CA LEU A 32 -1.64 -7.59 13.13
C LEU A 32 -0.71 -7.94 14.29
N ASN A 33 -0.27 -9.20 14.37
CA ASN A 33 0.51 -9.71 15.51
C ASN A 33 1.88 -9.04 15.67
N LYS A 34 2.43 -8.46 14.60
CA LYS A 34 3.75 -7.80 14.63
C LYS A 34 3.67 -6.28 14.65
N MET A 35 2.47 -5.70 14.52
CA MET A 35 2.34 -4.24 14.35
C MET A 35 2.86 -3.48 15.58
N ASP A 36 2.51 -3.90 16.79
CA ASP A 36 2.94 -3.22 18.02
C ASP A 36 4.46 -3.24 18.19
N VAL A 37 5.08 -4.40 17.92
CA VAL A 37 6.54 -4.55 17.94
C VAL A 37 7.18 -3.66 16.87
N PHE A 38 6.54 -3.54 15.70
CA PHE A 38 7.03 -2.68 14.64
C PHE A 38 6.93 -1.19 14.99
N VAL A 39 5.85 -0.74 15.65
CA VAL A 39 5.68 0.65 16.10
C VAL A 39 6.86 1.06 16.99
N VAL A 40 7.23 0.23 17.97
CA VAL A 40 8.37 0.50 18.85
C VAL A 40 9.67 0.64 18.06
N LYS A 41 9.97 -0.32 17.19
CA LYS A 41 11.18 -0.32 16.35
C LYS A 41 11.23 0.86 15.39
N LEU A 42 10.08 1.25 14.83
CA LEU A 42 9.97 2.38 13.92
C LEU A 42 10.28 3.69 14.64
N ILE A 43 9.76 3.88 15.86
CA ILE A 43 10.07 5.06 16.68
C ILE A 43 11.57 5.15 16.97
N GLU A 44 12.19 4.04 17.35
CA GLU A 44 13.63 3.96 17.61
C GLU A 44 14.44 4.31 16.36
N HIS A 45 14.10 3.70 15.22
CA HIS A 45 14.80 3.93 13.96
C HIS A 45 14.67 5.39 13.45
N ILE A 46 13.48 5.98 13.55
CA ILE A 46 13.25 7.38 13.17
C ILE A 46 14.14 8.32 14.00
N LYS A 47 14.24 8.07 15.31
CA LYS A 47 15.08 8.85 16.22
C LYS A 47 16.57 8.66 15.90
N SER A 48 17.03 7.42 15.75
CA SER A 48 18.45 7.13 15.54
C SER A 48 18.97 7.65 14.20
N ALA A 49 18.16 7.58 13.14
CA ALA A 49 18.52 8.03 11.81
C ALA A 49 18.18 9.52 11.56
N ASN A 50 17.65 10.24 12.57
CA ASN A 50 17.27 11.66 12.49
C ASN A 50 16.37 11.98 11.27
N TYR A 51 15.38 11.12 11.01
CA TYR A 51 14.47 11.30 9.87
C TYR A 51 13.60 12.55 10.03
N GLN A 52 13.47 13.33 8.95
CA GLN A 52 12.58 14.47 8.88
C GLN A 52 11.44 14.23 7.89
N PHE A 53 10.20 14.45 8.34
CA PHE A 53 8.98 14.15 7.57
C PHE A 53 8.23 15.43 7.17
N GLY A 54 8.90 16.42 6.60
CA GLY A 54 8.27 17.65 6.13
C GLY A 54 7.35 18.34 7.16
N ILE A 55 6.42 19.18 6.68
CA ILE A 55 5.59 20.03 7.53
C ILE A 55 4.59 19.23 8.38
N GLN A 56 4.03 18.15 7.83
CA GLN A 56 3.04 17.31 8.53
C GLN A 56 3.68 16.24 9.43
N GLY A 57 4.99 16.03 9.33
CA GLY A 57 5.73 15.03 10.08
C GLY A 57 5.53 15.08 11.59
N PRO A 58 5.66 16.25 12.25
CA PRO A 58 5.51 16.36 13.69
C PRO A 58 4.15 15.88 14.22
N SER A 59 3.05 16.18 13.52
CA SER A 59 1.72 15.73 13.95
C SER A 59 1.53 14.23 13.79
N ILE A 60 2.07 13.65 12.71
CA ILE A 60 2.04 12.20 12.48
C ILE A 60 2.91 11.46 13.50
N LEU A 61 4.10 11.98 13.82
CA LEU A 61 4.98 11.44 14.85
C LEU A 61 4.35 11.50 16.24
N LYS A 62 3.57 12.55 16.54
CA LYS A 62 2.80 12.65 17.78
C LYS A 62 1.79 11.51 17.89
N GLU A 63 0.99 11.28 16.84
CA GLU A 63 0.01 10.17 16.81
C GLU A 63 0.68 8.79 16.87
N LEU A 64 1.91 8.65 16.35
CA LEU A 64 2.70 7.41 16.48
C LEU A 64 3.11 7.13 17.93
N GLN A 65 3.48 8.16 18.70
CA GLN A 65 4.01 8.01 20.06
C GLN A 65 2.93 8.07 21.15
N THR A 66 1.93 8.93 20.94
CA THR A 66 0.86 9.25 21.88
C THR A 66 -0.44 9.36 21.09
N PRO A 67 -0.99 8.22 20.63
CA PRO A 67 -2.18 8.21 19.78
C PRO A 67 -3.37 8.83 20.50
N SER A 68 -4.09 9.72 19.82
CA SER A 68 -5.29 10.36 20.39
C SER A 68 -6.48 9.40 20.48
N LYS A 69 -6.48 8.33 19.68
CA LYS A 69 -7.44 7.21 19.70
C LYS A 69 -6.72 5.90 19.37
N PRO A 70 -7.17 4.75 19.89
CA PRO A 70 -6.63 3.45 19.50
C PRO A 70 -6.63 3.26 17.97
N GLY A 71 -5.51 2.81 17.41
CA GLY A 71 -5.31 2.59 15.97
C GLY A 71 -4.78 3.81 15.20
N ASN A 72 -4.70 5.00 15.81
CA ASN A 72 -4.07 6.16 15.18
C ASN A 72 -2.56 5.97 15.01
N GLU A 73 -1.92 5.23 15.92
CA GLU A 73 -0.53 4.83 15.84
C GLU A 73 -0.27 3.98 14.59
N TYR A 74 -1.19 3.07 14.24
CA TYR A 74 -1.09 2.29 13.00
C TYR A 74 -1.32 3.15 11.76
N THR A 75 -2.25 4.11 11.85
CA THR A 75 -2.44 5.10 10.78
C THR A 75 -1.18 5.94 10.57
N ALA A 76 -0.51 6.33 11.65
CA ALA A 76 0.76 7.05 11.59
C ALA A 76 1.87 6.18 10.98
N VAL A 77 1.97 4.91 11.35
CA VAL A 77 2.86 3.92 10.70
C VAL A 77 2.65 3.94 9.19
N PHE A 78 1.42 3.74 8.72
CA PHE A 78 1.17 3.64 7.28
C PHE A 78 1.34 4.95 6.52
N LYS A 79 1.24 6.11 7.17
CA LYS A 79 1.59 7.41 6.58
C LYS A 79 3.10 7.60 6.46
N LEU A 80 3.87 7.16 7.45
CA LEU A 80 5.32 7.35 7.51
C LEU A 80 6.10 6.31 6.70
N LEU A 81 5.63 5.06 6.68
CA LEU A 81 6.29 3.94 6.03
C LEU A 81 6.71 4.24 4.58
N PRO A 82 5.82 4.71 3.67
CA PRO A 82 6.23 5.03 2.31
C PRO A 82 7.25 6.16 2.23
N LEU A 83 7.36 7.04 3.24
CA LEU A 83 8.30 8.16 3.23
C LEU A 83 9.74 7.75 3.59
N LEU A 84 9.93 6.56 4.18
CA LEU A 84 11.24 6.00 4.52
C LEU A 84 12.01 5.54 3.27
N PHE A 85 11.29 5.16 2.21
CA PHE A 85 11.87 4.66 0.96
C PHE A 85 12.08 5.80 -0.04
N GLN A 86 13.15 5.69 -0.84
CA GLN A 86 13.38 6.59 -1.96
C GLN A 86 12.62 6.09 -3.19
N PRO A 87 11.78 6.91 -3.84
CA PRO A 87 11.08 6.50 -5.04
C PRO A 87 12.05 6.05 -6.13
N LEU A 88 11.72 4.92 -6.76
CA LEU A 88 12.52 4.33 -7.83
C LEU A 88 12.17 4.94 -9.19
N THR A 89 13.14 4.95 -10.10
CA THR A 89 12.90 5.29 -11.51
C THR A 89 12.32 4.07 -12.22
N ILE A 90 11.16 4.26 -12.82
CA ILE A 90 10.37 3.24 -13.50
C ILE A 90 10.55 3.38 -15.00
N LYS A 91 10.79 2.26 -15.69
CA LYS A 91 10.74 2.20 -17.16
C LYS A 91 9.31 1.99 -17.61
N LEU A 92 8.81 2.89 -18.44
CA LEU A 92 7.46 2.79 -19.00
C LEU A 92 7.50 2.01 -20.31
N ASN A 93 6.87 0.83 -20.30
CA ASN A 93 6.76 -0.03 -21.47
C ASN A 93 5.51 0.37 -22.28
N GLY A 94 5.55 1.53 -22.96
CA GLY A 94 4.50 1.88 -23.92
C GLY A 94 4.37 3.37 -24.27
N LYS A 95 4.16 3.62 -25.56
CA LYS A 95 3.70 4.87 -26.23
C LYS A 95 4.62 6.10 -26.20
N ARG A 96 5.41 6.34 -25.17
CA ARG A 96 6.40 7.44 -25.15
C ARG A 96 7.80 6.87 -25.41
N LYS A 97 8.14 6.65 -26.69
CA LYS A 97 9.55 6.60 -27.10
C LYS A 97 9.90 7.98 -27.63
N ILE A 98 10.83 8.67 -26.98
CA ILE A 98 11.47 9.86 -27.56
C ILE A 98 12.78 9.34 -28.15
N ASP A 99 12.93 9.46 -29.47
CA ASP A 99 14.13 9.05 -30.20
C ASP A 99 14.58 7.59 -29.94
N GLY A 100 13.61 6.67 -29.81
CA GLY A 100 13.87 5.24 -29.60
C GLY A 100 14.18 4.85 -28.15
N ILE A 101 14.32 5.80 -27.23
CA ILE A 101 14.58 5.56 -25.80
C ILE A 101 13.25 5.33 -25.07
N ALA A 102 13.18 4.28 -24.24
CA ALA A 102 12.02 4.03 -23.39
C ALA A 102 11.82 5.19 -22.41
N SER A 103 10.62 5.78 -22.37
CA SER A 103 10.29 6.81 -21.39
C SER A 103 10.47 6.26 -19.97
N VAL A 104 11.09 7.07 -19.13
CA VAL A 104 11.24 6.80 -17.71
C VAL A 104 10.36 7.76 -16.91
N TRP A 105 9.87 7.27 -15.79
CA TRP A 105 9.11 8.07 -14.83
C TRP A 105 9.62 7.78 -13.43
N ARG A 106 9.85 8.82 -12.65
CA ARG A 106 10.18 8.69 -11.23
C ARG A 106 9.04 9.29 -10.41
N PRO A 107 8.29 8.48 -9.66
CA PRO A 107 7.27 9.00 -8.76
C PRO A 107 7.90 9.92 -7.71
N SER A 108 7.18 10.95 -7.31
CA SER A 108 7.50 11.71 -6.11
C SER A 108 7.20 10.91 -4.84
N LYS A 109 7.74 11.33 -3.68
CA LYS A 109 7.37 10.73 -2.38
C LYS A 109 5.86 10.81 -2.10
N ALA A 110 5.21 11.88 -2.54
CA ALA A 110 3.77 12.04 -2.40
C ALA A 110 3.00 11.05 -3.26
N GLU A 111 3.44 10.82 -4.51
CA GLU A 111 2.84 9.80 -5.38
C GLU A 111 3.05 8.38 -4.85
N GLN A 112 4.24 8.06 -4.34
CA GLN A 112 4.51 6.77 -3.69
C GLN A 112 3.60 6.55 -2.47
N ALA A 113 3.46 7.56 -1.61
CA ALA A 113 2.57 7.49 -0.46
C ALA A 113 1.10 7.31 -0.88
N ALA A 114 0.64 8.05 -1.89
CA ALA A 114 -0.73 7.95 -2.41
C ALA A 114 -1.00 6.64 -3.19
N ALA A 115 0.03 6.04 -3.78
CA ALA A 115 -0.05 4.73 -4.41
C ALA A 115 -0.21 3.62 -3.36
N PHE A 116 0.46 3.76 -2.21
CA PHE A 116 0.29 2.84 -1.06
C PHE A 116 -1.10 2.99 -0.42
N ILE A 117 -1.43 4.19 0.07
CA ILE A 117 -2.74 4.50 0.67
C ILE A 117 -3.20 5.90 0.24
N THR A 118 -4.40 5.98 -0.31
CA THR A 118 -5.01 7.25 -0.71
C THR A 118 -5.91 7.77 0.41
N PHE A 119 -5.54 8.90 1.03
CA PHE A 119 -6.36 9.59 2.01
C PHE A 119 -7.22 10.66 1.33
N ILE A 120 -8.54 10.62 1.55
CA ILE A 120 -9.48 11.64 1.08
C ILE A 120 -10.38 12.13 2.23
N SER A 121 -10.79 13.39 2.16
CA SER A 121 -11.61 14.06 3.17
C SER A 121 -13.11 14.05 2.85
N ASP A 122 -13.51 13.41 1.75
CA ASP A 122 -14.88 13.50 1.25
C ASP A 122 -15.20 12.28 0.40
N VAL A 123 -16.33 11.64 0.68
CA VAL A 123 -16.86 10.51 -0.08
C VAL A 123 -17.20 10.92 -1.52
N GLY A 124 -17.58 12.18 -1.76
CA GLY A 124 -17.80 12.73 -3.10
C GLY A 124 -16.56 12.65 -4.00
N LYS A 125 -15.36 12.63 -3.40
CA LYS A 125 -14.08 12.49 -4.11
C LYS A 125 -13.70 11.04 -4.40
N LEU A 126 -14.44 10.05 -3.90
CA LEU A 126 -14.10 8.63 -4.06
C LEU A 126 -13.97 8.22 -5.54
N LYS A 127 -14.99 8.52 -6.34
CA LYS A 127 -14.99 8.22 -7.78
C LYS A 127 -13.90 8.98 -8.54
N ILE A 128 -13.63 10.22 -8.12
CA ILE A 128 -12.57 11.05 -8.71
C ILE A 128 -11.19 10.44 -8.42
N ALA A 129 -10.93 10.06 -7.16
CA ALA A 129 -9.69 9.43 -6.74
C ALA A 129 -9.45 8.10 -7.48
N HIS A 130 -10.51 7.31 -7.66
CA HIS A 130 -10.46 6.09 -8.45
C HIS A 130 -10.15 6.37 -9.93
N LYS A 131 -10.87 7.33 -10.54
CA LYS A 131 -10.64 7.74 -11.93
C LYS A 131 -9.20 8.21 -12.17
N VAL A 132 -8.64 9.00 -11.25
CA VAL A 132 -7.23 9.45 -11.34
C VAL A 132 -6.26 8.26 -11.41
N LYS A 133 -6.49 7.19 -10.62
CA LYS A 133 -5.66 5.99 -10.66
C LYS A 133 -5.83 5.20 -11.96
N VAL A 134 -7.06 5.06 -12.45
CA VAL A 134 -7.34 4.42 -13.75
C VAL A 134 -6.67 5.16 -14.90
N ASP A 135 -6.86 6.48 -14.96
CA ASP A 135 -6.32 7.33 -16.02
C ASP A 135 -4.78 7.30 -15.99
N LYS A 136 -4.17 7.33 -14.79
CA LYS A 136 -2.71 7.22 -14.63
C LYS A 136 -2.17 5.86 -15.09
N ALA A 137 -2.82 4.77 -14.70
CA ALA A 137 -2.45 3.43 -15.15
C ALA A 137 -2.52 3.34 -16.68
N PHE A 138 -3.58 3.86 -17.28
CA PHE A 138 -3.75 3.92 -18.73
C PHE A 138 -2.68 4.78 -19.42
N GLU A 139 -2.39 5.99 -18.89
CA GLU A 139 -1.38 6.90 -19.43
C GLU A 139 0.01 6.24 -19.47
N TYR A 140 0.36 5.49 -18.42
CA TYR A 140 1.64 4.83 -18.28
C TYR A 140 1.71 3.41 -18.85
N GLY A 141 0.63 2.92 -19.47
CA GLY A 141 0.57 1.57 -20.02
C GLY A 141 0.67 0.48 -18.94
N LEU A 142 0.26 0.80 -17.72
CA LEU A 142 0.23 -0.08 -16.56
C LEU A 142 -1.18 -0.65 -16.36
N LYS A 143 -1.26 -1.73 -15.58
CA LYS A 143 -2.54 -2.23 -15.07
C LYS A 143 -2.83 -1.60 -13.72
N LEU A 144 -4.09 -1.25 -13.47
CA LEU A 144 -4.53 -0.82 -12.15
C LEU A 144 -4.30 -1.97 -11.15
N GLN A 145 -3.51 -1.71 -10.11
CA GLN A 145 -3.28 -2.66 -9.02
C GLN A 145 -4.21 -2.36 -7.85
N PRO A 146 -4.49 -3.35 -6.97
CA PRO A 146 -5.19 -3.13 -5.71
C PRO A 146 -4.59 -2.00 -4.90
N TYR A 147 -5.44 -1.23 -4.22
CA TYR A 147 -5.00 -0.15 -3.36
C TYR A 147 -6.00 0.15 -2.24
N VAL A 148 -5.52 0.83 -1.20
CA VAL A 148 -6.33 1.23 -0.05
C VAL A 148 -6.77 2.68 -0.19
N ILE A 149 -8.04 2.96 0.13
CA ILE A 149 -8.59 4.31 0.31
C ILE A 149 -9.03 4.48 1.75
N VAL A 150 -8.70 5.63 2.33
CA VAL A 150 -9.18 6.07 3.64
C VAL A 150 -10.00 7.34 3.47
N ILE A 151 -11.25 7.32 3.93
CA ILE A 151 -12.14 8.48 3.90
C ILE A 151 -12.29 9.02 5.33
N ASN A 152 -12.04 10.32 5.53
CA ASN A 152 -12.18 11.00 6.82
C ASN A 152 -11.41 10.37 7.99
N SER A 153 -10.40 9.56 7.70
CA SER A 153 -9.68 8.75 8.69
C SER A 153 -10.55 7.74 9.46
N THR A 154 -11.77 7.46 8.98
CA THR A 154 -12.75 6.61 9.68
C THR A 154 -13.34 5.51 8.82
N GLU A 155 -13.33 5.64 7.49
CA GLU A 155 -13.78 4.59 6.59
C GLU A 155 -12.63 4.05 5.76
N PHE A 156 -12.50 2.72 5.74
CA PHE A 156 -11.37 2.02 5.14
C PHE A 156 -11.86 1.11 4.03
N PHE A 157 -11.29 1.27 2.84
CA PHE A 157 -11.66 0.49 1.68
C PHE A 157 -10.44 -0.13 1.01
N VAL A 158 -10.60 -1.36 0.54
CA VAL A 158 -9.72 -1.94 -0.48
C VAL A 158 -10.45 -1.87 -1.81
N VAL A 159 -9.79 -1.30 -2.81
CA VAL A 159 -10.31 -1.22 -4.17
C VAL A 159 -9.55 -2.19 -5.05
N ILE A 160 -10.29 -3.09 -5.71
CA ILE A 160 -9.75 -4.04 -6.69
C ILE A 160 -10.64 -3.96 -7.93
N ASP A 161 -10.03 -3.68 -9.08
CA ASP A 161 -10.76 -3.27 -10.29
C ASP A 161 -11.77 -2.14 -9.95
N ASN A 162 -13.07 -2.42 -10.07
CA ASN A 162 -14.16 -1.48 -9.80
C ASN A 162 -14.92 -1.82 -8.48
N THR A 163 -14.42 -2.77 -7.71
CA THR A 163 -15.06 -3.26 -6.49
C THR A 163 -14.46 -2.61 -5.26
N TYR A 164 -15.31 -2.18 -4.34
CA TYR A 164 -14.94 -1.53 -3.08
C TYR A 164 -15.32 -2.45 -1.93
N TYR A 165 -14.33 -3.03 -1.26
CA TYR A 165 -14.54 -3.75 -0.02
C TYR A 165 -14.39 -2.77 1.13
N LYS A 166 -15.40 -2.66 1.99
CA LYS A 166 -15.33 -1.87 3.24
C LYS A 166 -14.81 -2.76 4.37
N LEU A 167 -13.83 -2.28 5.12
CA LEU A 167 -13.18 -2.99 6.21
C LEU A 167 -13.33 -2.23 7.53
N GLU A 168 -13.18 -2.95 8.64
CA GLU A 168 -13.41 -2.44 9.99
C GLU A 168 -12.27 -1.52 10.45
N THR A 169 -11.04 -1.76 9.99
CA THR A 169 -9.85 -1.01 10.40
C THR A 169 -8.90 -0.80 9.22
N LEU A 170 -8.04 0.22 9.33
CA LEU A 170 -6.99 0.47 8.33
C LEU A 170 -6.01 -0.70 8.21
N ILE A 171 -5.61 -1.31 9.33
CA ILE A 171 -4.70 -2.45 9.32
C ILE A 171 -5.32 -3.65 8.59
N LYS A 172 -6.63 -3.89 8.77
CA LYS A 172 -7.36 -4.91 8.02
C LYS A 172 -7.44 -4.60 6.53
N ALA A 173 -7.64 -3.33 6.15
CA ALA A 173 -7.62 -2.94 4.75
C ALA A 173 -6.24 -3.15 4.11
N VAL A 174 -5.15 -2.80 4.79
CA VAL A 174 -3.79 -3.06 4.29
C VAL A 174 -3.51 -4.57 4.20
N ASP A 175 -3.94 -5.35 5.19
CA ASP A 175 -3.83 -6.81 5.21
C ASP A 175 -4.55 -7.46 4.02
N VAL A 176 -5.83 -7.15 3.81
CA VAL A 176 -6.63 -7.67 2.67
C VAL A 176 -6.02 -7.22 1.34
N CYS A 177 -5.60 -5.96 1.23
CA CYS A 177 -4.92 -5.46 0.04
C CYS A 177 -3.64 -6.26 -0.25
N PHE A 178 -2.81 -6.50 0.78
CA PHE A 178 -1.60 -7.30 0.65
C PHE A 178 -1.91 -8.73 0.16
N LYS A 179 -2.87 -9.39 0.81
CA LYS A 179 -3.29 -10.77 0.49
C LYS A 179 -3.81 -10.90 -0.94
N SER A 180 -4.43 -9.84 -1.47
CA SER A 180 -4.94 -9.82 -2.85
C SER A 180 -3.84 -9.97 -3.91
N PHE A 181 -2.63 -9.46 -3.66
CA PHE A 181 -1.51 -9.59 -4.60
C PHE A 181 -1.14 -11.05 -4.86
N PHE A 182 -1.16 -11.88 -3.80
CA PHE A 182 -0.86 -13.29 -3.91
C PHE A 182 -2.05 -14.10 -4.41
N SER A 183 -3.23 -13.88 -3.83
CA SER A 183 -4.44 -14.67 -4.13
C SER A 183 -4.88 -14.50 -5.59
N LEU A 184 -4.70 -13.29 -6.14
CA LEU A 184 -5.06 -12.98 -7.52
C LEU A 184 -3.86 -13.06 -8.48
N ASN A 185 -2.66 -13.39 -7.97
CA ASN A 185 -1.41 -13.43 -8.72
C ASN A 185 -1.15 -12.14 -9.53
N ILE A 186 -1.17 -11.01 -8.82
CA ILE A 186 -1.00 -9.67 -9.38
C ILE A 186 0.18 -8.94 -8.72
N HIS A 187 0.83 -8.09 -9.50
CA HIS A 187 2.03 -7.37 -9.05
C HIS A 187 1.67 -6.23 -8.08
N TYR A 188 2.64 -5.81 -7.27
CA TYR A 188 2.49 -4.60 -6.48
C TYR A 188 2.39 -3.35 -7.38
N PRO A 189 1.73 -2.27 -6.90
CA PRO A 189 1.81 -0.97 -7.56
C PRO A 189 3.28 -0.54 -7.64
N ILE A 190 3.76 -0.29 -8.85
CA ILE A 190 5.19 -0.07 -9.13
C ILE A 190 5.73 1.18 -8.44
N GLU A 191 4.87 2.16 -8.14
CA GLU A 191 5.22 3.38 -7.42
C GLU A 191 5.62 3.15 -5.97
N CYS A 192 5.08 2.10 -5.34
CA CYS A 192 5.29 1.79 -3.93
C CYS A 192 5.69 0.32 -3.72
N GLU A 193 6.23 -0.33 -4.76
CA GLU A 193 6.63 -1.73 -4.74
C GLU A 193 7.56 -2.04 -3.56
N GLN A 194 8.52 -1.15 -3.27
CA GLN A 194 9.43 -1.32 -2.14
C GLN A 194 8.72 -1.34 -0.78
N VAL A 195 7.62 -0.60 -0.64
CA VAL A 195 6.81 -0.57 0.59
C VAL A 195 6.12 -1.91 0.78
N TRP A 196 5.55 -2.47 -0.29
CA TRP A 196 4.90 -3.78 -0.25
C TRP A 196 5.89 -4.93 -0.09
N LEU A 197 7.07 -4.86 -0.72
CA LEU A 197 8.16 -5.82 -0.49
C LEU A 197 8.64 -5.81 0.96
N PHE A 198 8.76 -4.63 1.58
CA PHE A 198 9.05 -4.54 3.01
C PHE A 198 7.95 -5.22 3.83
N ILE A 199 6.68 -4.99 3.49
CA ILE A 199 5.56 -5.63 4.19
C ILE A 199 5.63 -7.16 4.04
N GLN A 200 5.90 -7.63 2.82
CA GLN A 200 6.07 -9.04 2.49
C GLN A 200 7.17 -9.70 3.34
N HIS A 201 8.36 -9.08 3.37
CA HIS A 201 9.53 -9.66 4.01
C HIS A 201 9.47 -9.57 5.54
N TYR A 202 9.11 -8.41 6.08
CA TYR A 202 9.14 -8.16 7.52
C TYR A 202 7.92 -8.75 8.24
N PHE A 203 6.71 -8.42 7.79
CA PHE A 203 5.50 -8.84 8.48
C PHE A 203 5.18 -10.29 8.14
N PHE A 204 4.98 -10.60 6.86
CA PHE A 204 4.51 -11.92 6.44
C PHE A 204 5.62 -12.97 6.35
N GLU A 205 6.90 -12.57 6.30
CA GLU A 205 8.04 -13.48 6.17
C GLU A 205 7.93 -14.35 4.90
N ILE A 206 7.48 -13.74 3.80
CA ILE A 206 7.39 -14.39 2.49
C ILE A 206 8.57 -13.91 1.64
N LYS A 207 9.31 -14.83 1.02
CA LYS A 207 10.39 -14.52 0.08
C LYS A 207 10.17 -15.30 -1.20
N LEU A 208 10.02 -14.60 -2.32
CA LEU A 208 9.90 -15.20 -3.64
C LEU A 208 11.22 -15.08 -4.40
N LYS A 209 11.48 -16.03 -5.31
CA LYS A 209 12.65 -15.97 -6.19
C LYS A 209 12.61 -14.77 -7.15
N SER A 210 11.42 -14.26 -7.42
CA SER A 210 11.16 -13.10 -8.29
C SER A 210 11.20 -11.76 -7.55
N ASP A 211 11.42 -11.75 -6.23
CA ASP A 211 11.45 -10.51 -5.46
C ASP A 211 12.58 -9.60 -5.95
N GLN A 212 12.26 -8.33 -6.19
CA GLN A 212 13.27 -7.32 -6.44
C GLN A 212 14.01 -6.96 -5.14
N SER A 213 15.28 -6.57 -5.25
CA SER A 213 16.05 -6.07 -4.10
C SER A 213 15.48 -4.74 -3.60
N ILE A 214 15.29 -4.59 -2.29
CA ILE A 214 14.90 -3.31 -1.68
C ILE A 214 16.13 -2.37 -1.70
N LEU A 215 16.22 -1.55 -2.74
CA LEU A 215 17.39 -0.69 -3.02
C LEU A 215 17.58 0.52 -2.09
N SER A 216 16.59 0.89 -1.25
CA SER A 216 16.50 2.26 -0.71
C SER A 216 16.56 2.45 0.80
N VAL A 217 16.79 1.41 1.59
CA VAL A 217 17.07 1.58 3.03
C VAL A 217 18.57 1.73 3.20
N LYS A 218 19.05 2.96 3.45
CA LYS A 218 20.38 3.15 4.06
C LYS A 218 20.31 2.54 5.45
N THR A 219 20.83 1.32 5.59
CA THR A 219 21.20 0.73 6.89
C THR A 219 22.19 1.63 7.62
#